data_AF-A0A954D735-F1
#
_entry.id   AF-A0A954D735-F1
#
_cell.length_a   1.000
_cell.length_b   1.000
_cell.length_c   1.000
_cell.angle_alpha   90.00
_cell.angle_beta   90.00
_cell.angle_gamma   90.00
#
_symmetry.space_group_name_H-M   'P 1'
#
loop_
_entity.id
_entity.type
_entity.pdbx_description
1 polymer ?
#
loop_
_entity_poly.entity_id
_entity_poly.type
_entity_poly.pdbx_seq_one_letter_code
_entity_poly.pdbx_strand_id
1 'polypeptide(L)'
;MRLGLLLLFSGALGISTRPEKLAEEPSYTSPPQYVALKFGGAAPRWLVIDGVNAYLDRNLDNRITPDELVEGVLDLDPPPQVKQEVTFEFAAIGGFDRLSVEVTTRDPALDRPGDPDPAATRVIAFAHRGKTYEHVQTISSVTSELAPVAWFSGPRTLGLVEPTVPTALVADDAVEVRVSMGTPGNGRFAFVRHPYDQWIPSHARPEARVTFRPQSPDVESVRKSVRFRGRC
;
A
#
# COMPACT_ATOMS: atom_id res chain seq x y z
N MET A 1 21.52 19.49 2.89
CA MET A 1 20.24 20.06 3.34
C MET A 1 19.26 18.90 3.53
N ARG A 2 18.68 18.66 4.71
CA ARG A 2 17.66 17.61 4.96
C ARG A 2 16.31 18.26 5.28
N LEU A 3 15.37 18.24 4.34
CA LEU A 3 13.99 18.71 4.53
C LEU A 3 13.04 17.52 4.67
N GLY A 4 12.39 17.37 5.83
CA GLY A 4 11.32 16.38 6.01
C GLY A 4 9.96 16.97 5.66
N LEU A 5 9.19 16.29 4.80
CA LEU A 5 7.80 16.66 4.50
C LEU A 5 6.85 16.11 5.57
N LEU A 6 6.01 16.97 6.16
CA LEU A 6 4.91 16.55 7.04
C LEU A 6 3.56 16.93 6.40
N LEU A 7 2.71 15.93 6.20
CA LEU A 7 1.31 16.11 5.81
C LEU A 7 0.42 15.75 7.00
N LEU A 8 -0.51 16.64 7.33
CA LEU A 8 -1.48 16.44 8.41
C LEU A 8 -2.83 16.09 7.78
N PHE A 9 -3.28 14.85 7.99
CA PHE A 9 -4.65 14.43 7.69
C PHE A 9 -5.45 14.47 8.99
N SER A 10 -6.38 15.43 9.09
CA SER A 10 -7.28 15.57 10.22
C SER A 10 -8.54 14.73 9.97
N GLY A 11 -8.74 13.69 10.78
CA GLY A 11 -10.00 12.98 10.88
C GLY A 11 -9.92 11.50 10.48
N ALA A 12 -9.73 10.63 11.45
CA ALA A 12 -10.19 9.25 11.36
C ALA A 12 -10.90 8.90 12.67
N LEU A 13 -12.18 8.58 12.56
CA LEU A 13 -12.95 7.87 13.58
C LEU A 13 -12.18 6.63 14.02
N GLY A 14 -12.30 6.25 15.30
CA GLY A 14 -11.54 5.19 15.98
C GLY A 14 -11.73 3.79 15.39
N ILE A 15 -11.21 3.61 14.19
CA ILE A 15 -11.10 2.33 13.52
C ILE A 15 -9.99 1.57 14.24
N SER A 16 -10.30 0.40 14.81
CA SER A 16 -9.29 -0.48 15.39
C SER A 16 -8.23 -0.77 14.33
N THR A 17 -7.00 -0.33 14.60
CA THR A 17 -5.93 -0.29 13.62
C THR A 17 -5.16 -1.61 13.57
N ARG A 18 -5.06 -2.35 14.68
CA ARG A 18 -4.26 -3.58 14.72
C ARG A 18 -5.01 -4.77 14.11
N PRO A 19 -4.37 -5.55 13.21
CA PRO A 19 -4.93 -6.82 12.83
C PRO A 19 -4.93 -7.78 14.02
N GLU A 20 -5.87 -8.72 14.03
CA GLU A 20 -5.81 -9.85 14.95
C GLU A 20 -4.59 -10.72 14.60
N LYS A 21 -4.04 -11.48 15.55
CA LYS A 21 -2.93 -12.39 15.22
C LYS A 21 -3.47 -13.58 14.43
N LEU A 22 -2.76 -14.07 13.41
CA LEU A 22 -3.07 -15.35 12.77
C LEU A 22 -3.20 -16.47 13.82
N ALA A 23 -4.26 -17.26 13.74
CA ALA A 23 -4.52 -18.35 14.67
C ALA A 23 -3.63 -19.57 14.39
N GLU A 24 -3.33 -19.81 13.12
CA GLU A 24 -2.50 -20.93 12.65
C GLU A 24 -1.72 -20.51 11.40
N GLU A 25 -0.45 -20.92 11.34
CA GLU A 25 0.48 -20.61 10.25
C GLU A 25 1.08 -21.94 9.75
N PRO A 26 1.19 -22.17 8.43
CA PRO A 26 1.88 -23.33 7.90
C PRO A 26 3.39 -23.17 8.10
N SER A 27 4.15 -24.23 7.80
CA SER A 27 5.61 -24.10 7.69
C SER A 27 5.96 -23.40 6.38
N TYR A 28 6.49 -22.19 6.48
CA TYR A 28 6.98 -21.41 5.35
C TYR A 28 8.38 -21.86 4.91
N THR A 29 8.68 -21.67 3.63
CA THR A 29 9.97 -22.01 3.00
C THR A 29 11.01 -20.89 3.15
N SER A 30 10.55 -19.66 3.34
CA SER A 30 11.29 -18.42 3.48
C SER A 30 10.68 -17.58 4.63
N PRO A 31 11.32 -16.48 5.07
CA PRO A 31 10.70 -15.56 6.01
C PRO A 31 9.38 -14.99 5.43
N PRO A 32 8.23 -15.28 6.05
CA PRO A 32 6.93 -14.87 5.52
C PRO A 32 6.73 -13.35 5.63
N GLN A 33 5.91 -12.82 4.74
CA GLN A 33 5.54 -11.41 4.65
C GLN A 33 4.03 -11.28 4.69
N TYR A 34 3.52 -10.59 5.71
CA TYR A 34 2.10 -10.52 6.02
C TYR A 34 1.46 -9.18 5.61
N VAL A 35 0.26 -9.26 5.06
CA VAL A 35 -0.67 -8.13 4.86
C VAL A 35 -2.08 -8.58 5.20
N ALA A 36 -2.78 -7.80 6.03
CA ALA A 36 -4.20 -8.03 6.32
C ALA A 36 -5.07 -7.20 5.37
N LEU A 37 -6.03 -7.85 4.71
CA LEU A 37 -6.95 -7.27 3.74
C LEU A 37 -8.35 -7.17 4.36
N LYS A 38 -8.86 -5.96 4.54
CA LYS A 38 -10.15 -5.74 5.21
C LYS A 38 -11.17 -5.15 4.27
N PHE A 39 -12.32 -5.80 4.13
CA PHE A 39 -13.40 -5.39 3.23
C PHE A 39 -14.60 -4.92 4.06
N GLY A 40 -14.71 -3.59 4.27
CA GLY A 40 -15.77 -3.01 5.08
C GLY A 40 -15.77 -3.55 6.52
N GLY A 41 -16.92 -4.05 6.98
CA GLY A 41 -17.12 -4.59 8.33
C GLY A 41 -16.71 -6.05 8.52
N ALA A 42 -16.22 -6.72 7.47
CA ALA A 42 -15.84 -8.13 7.55
C ALA A 42 -14.54 -8.34 8.36
N ALA A 43 -14.32 -9.58 8.79
CA ALA A 43 -13.04 -10.04 9.30
C ALA A 43 -11.93 -9.83 8.25
N PRO A 44 -10.69 -9.53 8.67
CA PRO A 44 -9.58 -9.43 7.73
C PRO A 44 -9.28 -10.78 7.08
N ARG A 45 -8.80 -10.75 5.84
CA ARG A 45 -8.16 -11.88 5.16
C ARG A 45 -6.65 -11.70 5.19
N TRP A 46 -5.92 -12.77 5.38
CA TRP A 46 -4.46 -12.75 5.35
C TRP A 46 -3.95 -13.05 3.96
N LEU A 47 -3.09 -12.16 3.45
CA LEU A 47 -2.19 -12.46 2.35
C LEU A 47 -0.80 -12.67 2.95
N VAL A 48 -0.23 -13.85 2.70
CA VAL A 48 1.14 -14.19 3.12
C VAL A 48 1.99 -14.45 1.90
N ILE A 49 3.10 -13.73 1.78
CA ILE A 49 4.10 -13.96 0.73
C ILE A 49 5.27 -14.71 1.36
N ASP A 50 5.62 -15.86 0.81
CA ASP A 50 6.66 -16.77 1.29
C ASP A 50 7.62 -17.08 0.14
N GLY A 51 8.62 -16.21 -0.05
CA GLY A 51 9.49 -16.29 -1.22
C GLY A 51 8.65 -16.29 -2.51
N VAL A 52 8.75 -17.36 -3.28
CA VAL A 52 8.03 -17.55 -4.55
C VAL A 52 6.56 -17.95 -4.40
N ASN A 53 6.09 -18.17 -3.17
CA ASN A 53 4.73 -18.62 -2.89
C ASN A 53 3.88 -17.47 -2.33
N ALA A 54 2.57 -17.54 -2.58
CA ALA A 54 1.59 -16.69 -1.92
C ALA A 54 0.45 -17.54 -1.36
N TYR A 55 0.02 -17.22 -0.14
CA TYR A 55 -1.10 -17.84 0.55
C TYR A 55 -2.18 -16.79 0.81
N LEU A 56 -3.44 -17.18 0.71
CA LEU A 56 -4.58 -16.32 1.01
C LEU A 56 -5.53 -17.07 1.94
N ASP A 57 -5.89 -16.46 3.08
CA ASP A 57 -6.96 -16.97 3.95
C ASP A 57 -8.29 -16.90 3.18
N ARG A 58 -8.73 -18.07 2.71
CA ARG A 58 -9.95 -18.21 1.90
C ARG A 58 -11.16 -18.39 2.81
N ASN A 59 -10.96 -19.01 3.97
CA ASN A 59 -12.01 -19.47 4.87
C ASN A 59 -12.51 -18.40 5.85
N LEU A 60 -11.81 -17.27 5.98
CA LEU A 60 -12.11 -16.19 6.95
C LEU A 60 -12.03 -16.66 8.40
N ASP A 61 -11.30 -17.74 8.67
CA ASP A 61 -11.14 -18.32 10.00
C ASP A 61 -9.80 -17.94 10.63
N ASN A 62 -9.07 -17.01 10.00
CA ASN A 62 -7.80 -16.47 10.48
C ASN A 62 -6.73 -17.57 10.58
N ARG A 63 -6.81 -18.57 9.70
CA ARG A 63 -5.83 -19.64 9.54
C ARG A 63 -5.29 -19.60 8.12
N ILE A 64 -4.04 -20.01 7.97
CA ILE A 64 -3.46 -20.32 6.67
C ILE A 64 -3.07 -21.79 6.70
N THR A 65 -3.62 -22.58 5.80
CA THR A 65 -3.28 -24.01 5.68
C THR A 65 -2.52 -24.28 4.36
N PRO A 66 -1.78 -25.40 4.25
CA PRO A 66 -1.07 -25.72 3.01
C PRO A 66 -1.96 -25.83 1.76
N ASP A 67 -3.23 -26.19 1.90
CA ASP A 67 -4.23 -26.24 0.82
C ASP A 67 -4.77 -24.85 0.42
N GLU A 68 -4.52 -23.82 1.24
CA GLU A 68 -4.75 -22.42 0.89
C GLU A 68 -3.55 -21.78 0.17
N LEU A 69 -2.52 -22.58 -0.13
CA LEU A 69 -1.50 -22.21 -1.11
C LEU A 69 -2.20 -21.82 -2.41
N VAL A 70 -1.85 -20.66 -2.93
CA VAL A 70 -2.39 -20.21 -4.21
C VAL A 70 -1.35 -20.53 -5.26
N GLU A 71 -1.65 -21.55 -6.06
CA GLU A 71 -0.80 -21.92 -7.19
C GLU A 71 -0.74 -20.77 -8.21
N GLY A 72 0.48 -20.32 -8.44
CA GLY A 72 0.83 -19.11 -9.18
C GLY A 72 2.23 -18.74 -8.74
N VAL A 73 3.21 -19.50 -9.25
CA VAL A 73 4.63 -19.36 -8.85
C VAL A 73 5.05 -17.91 -9.07
N LEU A 74 5.34 -17.19 -7.99
CA LEU A 74 6.06 -15.92 -8.08
C LEU A 74 7.49 -16.27 -8.47
N ASP A 75 7.84 -16.27 -9.74
CA ASP A 75 9.22 -16.51 -10.18
C ASP A 75 10.14 -15.35 -9.77
N LEU A 76 10.66 -15.37 -8.53
CA LEU A 76 11.41 -14.25 -7.96
C LEU A 76 12.89 -14.19 -8.42
N ASP A 77 13.31 -15.02 -9.38
CA ASP A 77 14.68 -15.12 -9.93
C ASP A 77 14.71 -14.61 -11.40
N PRO A 78 15.70 -13.79 -11.85
CA PRO A 78 15.48 -12.37 -12.19
C PRO A 78 15.47 -12.03 -13.71
N PRO A 79 14.75 -10.96 -14.13
CA PRO A 79 15.38 -9.63 -14.36
C PRO A 79 14.74 -8.47 -13.54
N PRO A 80 15.38 -7.28 -13.46
CA PRO A 80 14.83 -6.14 -12.74
C PRO A 80 13.49 -5.73 -13.35
N GLN A 81 12.44 -5.62 -12.52
CA GLN A 81 11.06 -5.26 -12.91
C GLN A 81 10.19 -6.41 -13.47
N VAL A 82 10.23 -7.61 -12.90
CA VAL A 82 9.15 -8.57 -13.19
C VAL A 82 7.88 -8.10 -12.46
N LYS A 83 6.91 -7.64 -13.24
CA LYS A 83 5.50 -7.58 -12.82
C LYS A 83 4.96 -9.00 -12.86
N GLN A 84 4.69 -9.57 -11.70
CA GLN A 84 4.03 -10.87 -11.60
C GLN A 84 2.62 -10.67 -11.11
N GLU A 85 1.66 -11.15 -11.89
CA GLU A 85 0.24 -11.07 -11.59
C GLU A 85 -0.24 -12.45 -11.13
N VAL A 86 -0.49 -12.61 -9.83
CA VAL A 86 -1.18 -13.79 -9.30
C VAL A 86 -2.66 -13.44 -9.18
N THR A 87 -3.50 -14.12 -9.94
CA THR A 87 -4.95 -13.91 -9.93
C THR A 87 -5.62 -14.95 -9.04
N PHE A 88 -6.48 -14.49 -8.14
CA PHE A 88 -7.28 -15.28 -7.23
C PHE A 88 -8.74 -15.08 -7.62
N GLU A 89 -9.45 -16.16 -7.88
CA GLU A 89 -10.90 -16.16 -8.00
C GLU A 89 -11.51 -16.60 -6.68
N PHE A 90 -12.55 -15.90 -6.22
CA PHE A 90 -13.26 -16.25 -5.00
C PHE A 90 -14.74 -15.91 -5.12
N ALA A 91 -15.58 -16.64 -4.37
CA ALA A 91 -16.97 -16.27 -4.20
C ALA A 91 -17.06 -14.85 -3.62
N ALA A 92 -17.82 -13.98 -4.29
CA ALA A 92 -17.75 -12.53 -4.17
C ALA A 92 -17.40 -11.99 -2.76
N ILE A 93 -16.17 -11.50 -2.56
CA ILE A 93 -15.72 -10.93 -1.27
C ILE A 93 -16.02 -9.44 -1.30
N GLY A 94 -16.95 -8.95 -0.49
CA GLY A 94 -17.26 -7.51 -0.44
C GLY A 94 -17.68 -6.94 -1.79
N GLY A 95 -18.24 -7.78 -2.67
CA GLY A 95 -18.58 -7.44 -4.05
C GLY A 95 -17.48 -7.76 -5.06
N PHE A 96 -16.21 -7.89 -4.66
CA PHE A 96 -15.09 -8.25 -5.55
C PHE A 96 -15.20 -9.71 -6.01
N ASP A 97 -14.99 -9.96 -7.29
CA ASP A 97 -15.03 -11.27 -7.96
C ASP A 97 -13.63 -11.82 -8.26
N ARG A 98 -12.60 -10.97 -8.15
CA ARG A 98 -11.21 -11.29 -8.44
C ARG A 98 -10.28 -10.52 -7.50
N LEU A 99 -9.14 -11.09 -7.19
CA LEU A 99 -7.99 -10.38 -6.60
C LEU A 99 -6.79 -10.66 -7.50
N SER A 100 -5.92 -9.68 -7.66
CA SER A 100 -4.78 -9.77 -8.57
C SER A 100 -3.55 -9.25 -7.84
N VAL A 101 -2.89 -10.10 -7.05
CA VAL A 101 -1.70 -9.68 -6.31
C VAL A 101 -0.58 -9.46 -7.31
N GLU A 102 -0.16 -8.21 -7.43
CA GLU A 102 1.05 -7.84 -8.16
C GLU A 102 2.21 -7.78 -7.17
N VAL A 103 3.30 -8.48 -7.47
CA VAL A 103 4.53 -8.37 -6.68
C VAL A 103 5.55 -7.66 -7.53
N THR A 104 5.71 -6.36 -7.30
CA THR A 104 6.82 -5.60 -7.88
C THR A 104 7.99 -5.65 -6.92
N THR A 105 9.11 -6.24 -7.34
CA THR A 105 10.41 -6.03 -6.69
C THR A 105 11.03 -4.77 -7.29
N ARG A 106 11.32 -3.78 -6.44
CA ARG A 106 12.04 -2.58 -6.88
C ARG A 106 13.50 -2.97 -7.14
N ASP A 107 14.04 -2.56 -8.28
CA ASP A 107 15.46 -2.68 -8.58
C ASP A 107 16.26 -1.85 -7.56
N PRO A 108 17.14 -2.46 -6.74
CA PRO A 108 17.97 -1.73 -5.80
C PRO A 108 18.86 -0.66 -6.46
N ALA A 109 19.18 -0.81 -7.76
CA ALA A 109 19.92 0.20 -8.51
C ALA A 109 19.13 1.49 -8.74
N LEU A 110 17.81 1.46 -8.58
CA LEU A 110 16.93 2.63 -8.63
C LEU A 110 16.72 3.28 -7.25
N ASP A 111 17.34 2.77 -6.20
CA ASP A 111 17.24 3.35 -4.87
C ASP A 111 18.06 4.63 -4.76
N ARG A 112 17.42 5.67 -4.22
CA ARG A 112 18.10 6.91 -3.86
C ARG A 112 18.65 6.78 -2.44
N PRO A 113 19.76 7.46 -2.11
CA PRO A 113 20.24 7.53 -0.73
C PRO A 113 19.15 8.01 0.22
N GLY A 114 18.77 7.17 1.19
CA GLY A 114 17.72 7.46 2.16
C GLY A 114 16.32 6.98 1.78
N ASP A 115 16.17 6.29 0.64
CA ASP A 115 15.00 5.45 0.40
C ASP A 115 14.92 4.37 1.50
N PRO A 116 13.69 3.98 1.93
CA PRO A 116 13.56 2.83 2.81
C PRO A 116 14.24 1.62 2.19
N ASP A 117 14.83 0.76 3.03
CA ASP A 117 15.45 -0.50 2.62
C ASP A 117 14.59 -1.17 1.52
N PRO A 118 15.15 -1.47 0.33
CA PRO A 118 14.44 -2.14 -0.76
C PRO A 118 13.91 -3.53 -0.39
N ALA A 119 14.20 -4.04 0.80
CA ALA A 119 13.46 -5.11 1.44
C ALA A 119 11.94 -4.81 1.52
N ALA A 120 11.27 -5.12 0.41
CA ALA A 120 9.85 -5.40 0.23
C ALA A 120 8.85 -4.24 0.34
N THR A 121 9.01 -3.20 -0.48
CA THR A 121 7.79 -2.53 -0.96
C THR A 121 7.06 -3.50 -1.89
N ARG A 122 5.78 -3.78 -1.63
CA ARG A 122 4.93 -4.65 -2.45
C ARG A 122 3.72 -3.84 -2.93
N VAL A 123 3.32 -4.04 -4.19
CA VAL A 123 2.19 -3.33 -4.81
C VAL A 123 1.06 -4.31 -5.07
N ILE A 124 0.23 -4.57 -4.08
CA ILE A 124 -0.89 -5.49 -4.21
C ILE A 124 -2.03 -4.78 -4.96
N ALA A 125 -2.41 -5.28 -6.13
CA ALA A 125 -3.53 -4.73 -6.90
C ALA A 125 -4.83 -5.55 -6.69
N PHE A 126 -5.97 -4.90 -6.80
CA PHE A 126 -7.29 -5.53 -6.74
C PHE A 126 -8.07 -5.13 -7.98
N ALA A 127 -8.57 -6.15 -8.68
CA ALA A 127 -9.43 -5.97 -9.84
C ALA A 127 -10.85 -6.40 -9.47
N HIS A 128 -11.84 -5.63 -9.89
CA HIS A 128 -13.25 -5.98 -9.74
C HIS A 128 -13.88 -5.95 -11.14
N ARG A 129 -14.74 -6.90 -11.52
CA ARG A 129 -15.47 -6.91 -12.80
C ARG A 129 -14.58 -6.64 -14.02
N GLY A 130 -13.38 -7.20 -14.03
CA GLY A 130 -12.42 -7.05 -15.13
C GLY A 130 -11.80 -5.65 -15.30
N LYS A 131 -11.96 -4.73 -14.34
CA LYS A 131 -11.15 -3.50 -14.31
C LYS A 131 -10.30 -3.48 -13.03
N THR A 132 -9.11 -2.90 -13.10
CA THR A 132 -8.31 -2.64 -11.89
C THR A 132 -8.96 -1.47 -11.17
N TYR A 133 -9.49 -1.71 -9.96
CA TYR A 133 -10.21 -0.69 -9.21
C TYR A 133 -9.35 -0.14 -8.07
N GLU A 134 -8.58 -0.98 -7.40
CA GLU A 134 -7.89 -0.55 -6.18
C GLU A 134 -6.42 -1.02 -6.17
N HIS A 135 -5.50 -0.13 -5.79
CA HIS A 135 -4.07 -0.45 -5.66
C HIS A 135 -3.61 -0.19 -4.24
N VAL A 136 -3.03 -1.19 -3.60
CA VAL A 136 -2.38 -1.07 -2.30
C VAL A 136 -0.88 -1.07 -2.52
N GLN A 137 -0.23 0.02 -2.15
CA GLN A 137 1.20 -0.02 -1.89
C GLN A 137 1.37 -0.21 -0.40
N THR A 138 2.18 -1.17 0.04
CA THR A 138 2.45 -1.33 1.47
C THR A 138 3.80 -1.99 1.71
N ILE A 139 4.30 -1.86 2.94
CA ILE A 139 5.46 -2.61 3.42
C ILE A 139 4.89 -3.73 4.28
N SER A 140 5.00 -4.95 3.78
CA SER A 140 4.63 -6.16 4.52
C SER A 140 5.45 -6.29 5.81
N SER A 141 4.88 -6.94 6.81
CA SER A 141 5.58 -7.26 8.06
C SER A 141 6.10 -8.69 8.04
N VAL A 142 7.18 -8.95 8.77
CA VAL A 142 7.67 -10.33 9.01
C VAL A 142 6.89 -11.06 10.10
N THR A 143 5.98 -10.37 10.81
CA THR A 143 5.04 -10.99 11.76
C THR A 143 3.62 -10.51 11.50
N SER A 144 2.64 -11.38 11.74
CA SER A 144 1.23 -11.08 11.51
C SER A 144 0.71 -9.95 12.42
N GLU A 145 1.20 -9.82 13.66
CA GLU A 145 0.74 -8.79 14.60
C GLU A 145 1.13 -7.36 14.21
N LEU A 146 2.20 -7.22 13.43
CA LEU A 146 2.69 -5.94 12.91
C LEU A 146 2.32 -5.72 11.45
N ALA A 147 1.54 -6.62 10.86
CA ALA A 147 1.16 -6.53 9.45
C ALA A 147 0.38 -5.25 9.17
N PRO A 148 0.67 -4.59 8.03
CA PRO A 148 -0.19 -3.52 7.56
C PRO A 148 -1.60 -4.07 7.28
N VAL A 149 -2.60 -3.24 7.56
CA VAL A 149 -4.00 -3.51 7.21
C VAL A 149 -4.38 -2.63 6.04
N ALA A 150 -4.71 -3.23 4.91
CA ALA A 150 -5.28 -2.56 3.75
C ALA A 150 -6.80 -2.53 3.86
N TRP A 151 -7.39 -1.34 3.84
CA TRP A 151 -8.83 -1.13 4.04
C TRP A 151 -9.56 -0.88 2.72
N PHE A 152 -10.23 -1.90 2.22
CA PHE A 152 -11.15 -1.82 1.09
C PHE A 152 -12.49 -1.28 1.58
N SER A 153 -13.06 -0.33 0.83
CA SER A 153 -14.33 0.33 1.17
C SER A 153 -14.34 1.14 2.49
N GLY A 154 -13.19 1.54 3.02
CA GLY A 154 -13.14 2.46 4.16
C GLY A 154 -13.29 3.94 3.77
N PRO A 155 -13.23 4.87 4.74
CA PRO A 155 -13.32 6.31 4.49
C PRO A 155 -12.29 6.77 3.46
N ARG A 156 -12.74 7.58 2.51
CA ARG A 156 -11.88 8.06 1.43
C ARG A 156 -11.21 9.36 1.79
N THR A 157 -9.93 9.46 1.48
CA THR A 157 -9.10 10.65 1.66
C THR A 157 -8.21 10.83 0.44
N LEU A 158 -7.80 12.08 0.20
CA LEU A 158 -6.59 12.32 -0.59
C LEU A 158 -5.39 11.93 0.28
N GLY A 159 -4.44 11.22 -0.30
CA GLY A 159 -3.25 10.75 0.39
C GLY A 159 -2.07 10.64 -0.57
N LEU A 160 -0.87 10.55 -0.02
CA LEU A 160 0.30 10.24 -0.83
C LEU A 160 0.25 8.79 -1.29
N VAL A 161 0.62 8.57 -2.55
CA VAL A 161 0.61 7.25 -3.17
C VAL A 161 1.84 6.45 -2.82
N GLU A 162 3.00 7.10 -2.83
CA GLU A 162 4.28 6.39 -2.86
C GLU A 162 5.06 6.56 -1.56
N PRO A 163 5.87 5.55 -1.19
CA PRO A 163 6.78 5.61 -0.06
C PRO A 163 7.90 6.63 -0.24
N THR A 164 8.15 7.02 -1.49
CA THR A 164 9.11 8.01 -1.96
C THR A 164 8.61 9.42 -1.70
N VAL A 165 8.30 9.71 -0.44
CA VAL A 165 8.47 11.08 0.03
C VAL A 165 9.96 11.24 0.29
N PRO A 166 10.66 12.16 -0.41
CA PRO A 166 12.04 12.42 -0.09
C PRO A 166 12.14 12.76 1.39
N THR A 167 12.98 12.02 2.10
CA THR A 167 13.34 12.33 3.49
C THR A 167 14.16 13.62 3.57
N ALA A 168 14.69 14.06 2.42
CA ALA A 168 15.39 15.31 2.23
C ALA A 168 15.11 15.88 0.83
N LEU A 169 14.82 17.19 0.74
CA LEU A 169 14.97 17.94 -0.50
C LEU A 169 16.42 18.41 -0.65
N VAL A 170 16.98 18.19 -1.83
CA VAL A 170 18.27 18.74 -2.26
C VAL A 170 18.02 20.03 -3.04
N ALA A 171 18.88 21.04 -2.85
CA ALA A 171 18.78 22.27 -3.61
C ALA A 171 18.89 21.97 -5.11
N ASP A 172 18.09 22.65 -5.92
CA ASP A 172 18.01 22.48 -7.38
C ASP A 172 17.53 21.09 -7.86
N ASP A 173 17.06 20.24 -6.94
CA ASP A 173 16.44 18.95 -7.26
C ASP A 173 14.92 19.10 -7.47
N ALA A 174 14.38 18.28 -8.36
CA ALA A 174 12.96 18.22 -8.67
C ALA A 174 12.34 16.97 -8.06
N VAL A 175 11.33 17.17 -7.22
CA VAL A 175 10.56 16.07 -6.62
C VAL A 175 9.15 16.07 -7.17
N GLU A 176 8.76 14.95 -7.77
CA GLU A 176 7.38 14.67 -8.10
C GLU A 176 6.66 14.14 -6.85
N VAL A 177 5.57 14.79 -6.45
CA VAL A 177 4.70 14.31 -5.38
C VAL A 177 3.40 13.82 -5.97
N ARG A 178 3.13 12.52 -5.82
CA ARG A 178 1.89 11.90 -6.30
C ARG A 178 0.88 11.79 -5.17
N VAL A 179 -0.26 12.43 -5.38
CA VAL A 179 -1.43 12.35 -4.51
C VAL A 179 -2.51 11.54 -5.23
N SER A 180 -3.16 10.62 -4.51
CA SER A 180 -4.30 9.86 -5.01
C SER A 180 -5.44 9.95 -4.02
N MET A 181 -6.66 9.78 -4.53
CA MET A 181 -7.78 9.39 -3.69
C MET A 181 -7.59 7.93 -3.28
N GLY A 182 -7.92 7.59 -2.05
CA GLY A 182 -7.80 6.25 -1.53
C GLY A 182 -8.37 6.11 -0.13
N THR A 183 -8.27 4.93 0.44
CA THR A 183 -8.62 4.64 1.82
C THR A 183 -7.33 4.38 2.61
N PRO A 184 -7.09 5.12 3.71
CA PRO A 184 -5.91 4.90 4.53
C PRO A 184 -6.08 3.58 5.30
N GLY A 185 -5.03 2.77 5.26
CA GLY A 185 -4.89 1.57 6.05
C GLY A 185 -4.18 1.82 7.37
N ASN A 186 -3.86 0.72 8.07
CA ASN A 186 -2.91 0.76 9.18
C ASN A 186 -1.55 0.24 8.73
N GLY A 187 -0.47 0.83 9.25
CA GLY A 187 0.89 0.46 8.89
C GLY A 187 1.49 1.38 7.84
N ARG A 188 2.80 1.24 7.66
CA ARG A 188 3.57 2.14 6.81
C ARG A 188 3.13 1.97 5.36
N PHE A 189 2.72 3.08 4.75
CA PHE A 189 2.24 3.20 3.38
C PHE A 189 0.96 2.44 3.03
N ALA A 190 0.32 1.71 3.96
CA ALA A 190 -0.94 1.04 3.71
C ALA A 190 -2.00 2.04 3.24
N PHE A 191 -2.23 2.10 1.94
CA PHE A 191 -3.15 3.05 1.31
C PHE A 191 -3.75 2.40 0.07
N VAL A 192 -5.07 2.23 0.09
CA VAL A 192 -5.82 1.59 -0.99
C VAL A 192 -6.29 2.68 -1.93
N ARG A 193 -5.62 2.86 -3.06
CA ARG A 193 -5.94 3.89 -4.05
C ARG A 193 -7.23 3.56 -4.77
N HIS A 194 -8.02 4.59 -5.06
CA HIS A 194 -9.23 4.50 -5.89
C HIS A 194 -9.00 5.18 -7.25
N PRO A 195 -9.72 4.79 -8.32
CA PRO A 195 -9.59 5.41 -9.63
C PRO A 195 -10.05 6.87 -9.55
N TYR A 196 -9.21 7.79 -10.03
CA TYR A 196 -9.46 9.22 -9.86
C TYR A 196 -10.75 9.69 -10.56
N ASP A 197 -10.96 9.17 -11.78
CA ASP A 197 -12.03 9.53 -12.70
C ASP A 197 -13.43 9.21 -12.18
N GLN A 198 -13.57 8.17 -11.37
CA GLN A 198 -14.85 7.73 -10.82
C GLN A 198 -15.30 8.55 -9.60
N TRP A 199 -14.37 9.07 -8.81
CA TRP A 199 -14.67 9.58 -7.47
C TRP A 199 -14.49 11.07 -7.29
N ILE A 200 -13.64 11.70 -8.10
CA ILE A 200 -13.42 13.15 -8.03
C ILE A 200 -14.23 13.81 -9.15
N PRO A 201 -15.05 14.83 -8.87
CA PRO A 201 -15.77 15.55 -9.92
C PRO A 201 -14.83 16.21 -10.94
N SER A 202 -15.20 16.23 -12.22
CA SER A 202 -14.39 16.80 -13.33
C SER A 202 -13.96 18.25 -13.13
N HIS A 203 -14.79 19.02 -12.44
CA HIS A 203 -14.56 20.41 -12.12
C HIS A 203 -13.79 20.63 -10.80
N ALA A 204 -13.57 19.59 -9.99
CA ALA A 204 -12.80 19.73 -8.76
C ALA A 204 -11.35 20.12 -9.08
N ARG A 205 -10.80 21.03 -8.26
CA ARG A 205 -9.43 21.52 -8.34
C ARG A 205 -8.80 21.42 -6.95
N PRO A 206 -8.39 20.22 -6.53
CA PRO A 206 -7.83 20.03 -5.20
C PRO A 206 -6.61 20.94 -5.00
N GLU A 207 -6.30 21.22 -3.74
CA GLU A 207 -5.17 22.03 -3.33
C GLU A 207 -4.37 21.24 -2.29
N ALA A 208 -3.09 20.99 -2.57
CA ALA A 208 -2.17 20.39 -1.63
C ALA A 208 -1.44 21.48 -0.86
N ARG A 209 -1.44 21.37 0.47
CA ARG A 209 -0.60 22.19 1.35
C ARG A 209 0.55 21.33 1.85
N VAL A 210 1.76 21.75 1.51
CA VAL A 210 3.01 21.03 1.74
C VAL A 210 3.79 21.80 2.78
N THR A 211 4.11 21.16 3.91
CA THR A 211 4.92 21.77 4.97
C THR A 211 6.28 21.10 5.03
N PHE A 212 7.31 21.89 4.79
CA PHE A 212 8.70 21.47 4.90
C PHE A 212 9.21 21.76 6.30
N ARG A 213 9.59 20.71 7.02
CA ARG A 213 10.19 20.85 8.34
C ARG A 213 11.56 21.52 8.22
N PRO A 214 11.87 22.44 9.15
CA PRO A 214 13.19 23.03 9.22
C PRO A 214 14.22 21.99 9.69
N GLN A 215 15.50 22.23 9.41
CA GLN A 215 16.61 21.37 9.89
C GLN A 215 16.95 21.59 11.36
N SER A 216 16.73 22.80 11.84
CA SER A 216 16.97 23.22 13.22
C SER A 216 15.66 23.75 13.79
N PRO A 217 15.38 23.57 15.09
CA PRO A 217 14.23 24.17 15.75
C PRO A 217 14.15 25.71 15.60
N ASP A 218 15.28 26.39 15.36
CA ASP A 218 15.33 27.86 15.26
C ASP A 218 14.96 28.41 13.88
N VAL A 219 14.77 27.55 12.88
CA VAL A 219 14.38 27.95 11.52
C VAL A 219 12.88 27.71 11.36
N GLU A 220 12.15 28.65 10.77
CA GLU A 220 10.72 28.46 10.52
C GLU A 220 10.45 27.42 9.43
N SER A 221 9.34 26.68 9.58
CA SER A 221 8.87 25.77 8.54
C SER A 221 8.45 26.52 7.28
N VAL A 222 8.83 26.04 6.10
CA VAL A 222 8.32 26.58 4.84
C VAL A 222 7.02 25.89 4.49
N ARG A 223 5.98 26.67 4.18
CA ARG A 223 4.70 26.14 3.67
C ARG A 223 4.52 26.54 2.22
N LYS A 224 4.11 25.59 1.38
CA LYS A 224 3.75 25.84 -0.01
C LYS A 224 2.35 25.31 -0.27
N SER A 225 1.56 26.05 -1.04
CA SER A 225 0.28 25.59 -1.52
C SER A 225 0.34 25.40 -3.03
N VAL A 226 -0.13 24.24 -3.49
CA VAL A 226 -0.15 23.88 -4.91
C VAL A 226 -1.56 23.46 -5.28
N ARG A 227 -2.20 24.22 -6.16
CA ARG A 227 -3.47 23.83 -6.77
C ARG A 227 -3.20 22.92 -7.97
N PHE A 228 -3.81 21.74 -7.99
CA PHE A 228 -3.68 20.81 -9.10
C PHE A 228 -4.38 21.38 -10.34
N ARG A 229 -3.63 21.53 -11.45
CA ARG A 229 -4.12 22.15 -12.70
C ARG A 229 -4.70 21.13 -13.68
N GLY A 230 -4.24 19.88 -13.63
CA GLY A 230 -4.67 18.80 -14.49
C GLY A 230 -5.14 17.59 -13.69
N ARG A 231 -5.81 16.67 -14.40
CA ARG A 231 -6.05 15.30 -13.95
C ARG A 231 -4.92 14.44 -14.50
N CYS A 232 -4.36 13.57 -13.66
CA CYS A 232 -3.42 12.54 -14.07
C CYS A 232 -4.18 11.22 -14.23
#